data_AF-A0A8J8DCW9-F1
#
_entry.id   AF-A0A8J8DCW9-F1
#
_cell.length_a   1.000
_cell.length_b   1.000
_cell.length_c   1.000
_cell.angle_alpha   90.00
_cell.angle_beta   90.00
_cell.angle_gamma   90.00
#
_symmetry.space_group_name_H-M   'P 1'
#
loop_
_entity.id
_entity.type
_entity.pdbx_description
1 polymer ?
#
loop_
_entity_poly.entity_id
_entity_poly.type
_entity_poly.pdbx_seq_one_letter_code
_entity_poly.pdbx_strand_id
1 'polypeptide(L)' 'MPIDPVCGMEVSEETEFKVEYGGKTYYFCSPHCKAQFEANPEKFISGEMHSHVHEHKMHGHKKHHGCCH' A
#
# COMPACT_ATOMS: atom_id res chain seq x y z
N MET A 1 -5.73 4.63 15.05
CA MET A 1 -4.35 4.62 14.52
C MET A 1 -4.42 5.05 13.07
N PRO A 2 -3.73 6.12 12.66
CA PRO A 2 -3.64 6.51 11.26
C PRO A 2 -2.94 5.41 10.43
N ILE A 3 -3.29 5.31 9.15
CA ILE A 3 -2.68 4.38 8.20
C ILE A 3 -1.87 5.21 7.21
N ASP A 4 -0.63 4.80 6.97
CA ASP A 4 0.24 5.41 5.97
C ASP A 4 -0.34 5.14 4.56
N PRO A 5 -0.73 6.17 3.79
CA PRO A 5 -1.39 6.00 2.50
C PRO A 5 -0.44 5.51 1.40
N VAL A 6 0.88 5.48 1.65
CA VAL A 6 1.90 4.99 0.71
C VAL A 6 2.10 3.49 0.85
N CYS A 7 2.25 3.00 2.09
CA CYS A 7 2.60 1.60 2.36
C CYS A 7 1.47 0.78 3.01
N GLY A 8 0.40 1.42 3.50
CA GLY A 8 -0.70 0.76 4.17
C GLY A 8 -0.39 0.26 5.59
N MET A 9 0.73 0.69 6.18
CA MET A 9 1.07 0.33 7.55
C MET A 9 0.37 1.23 8.57
N GLU A 10 0.03 0.65 9.72
CA GLU A 10 -0.43 1.41 10.88
C GLU A 10 0.70 2.26 11.45
N VAL A 11 0.39 3.51 11.73
CA VAL A 11 1.33 4.50 12.27
C VAL A 11 0.76 5.16 13.52
N SER A 12 1.65 5.60 14.40
CA SER A 12 1.29 6.32 15.62
C SER A 12 1.04 7.79 15.32
N GLU A 13 0.07 8.40 16.00
CA GLU A 13 -0.22 9.84 15.92
C GLU A 13 0.91 10.72 16.48
N GLU A 14 1.81 10.12 17.26
CA GLU A 14 3.04 10.73 17.79
C GLU A 14 4.18 10.83 16.76
N THR A 15 4.00 10.35 15.53
CA THR A 15 5.03 10.49 14.48
C THR A 15 5.26 11.96 14.12
N GLU A 16 6.54 12.34 13.98
CA GLU A 16 6.94 13.64 13.43
C GLU A 16 6.72 13.73 11.91
N PHE A 17 6.60 12.58 11.24
CA PHE A 17 6.43 12.49 9.80
C PHE A 17 4.94 12.63 9.44
N LYS A 18 4.47 13.88 9.36
CA LYS A 18 3.09 14.22 8.96
C LYS A 18 3.04 15.36 7.95
N VAL A 19 1.98 15.39 7.15
CA VAL A 19 1.72 16.40 6.11
C VAL A 19 0.24 16.79 6.14
N GLU A 20 -0.05 18.09 6.10
CA GLU A 20 -1.40 18.58 5.85
C GLU A 20 -1.64 18.73 4.34
N TYR A 21 -2.68 18.07 3.83
CA TYR A 21 -3.11 18.19 2.44
C TYR A 21 -4.63 18.22 2.36
N GLY A 22 -5.20 19.22 1.68
CA GLY A 22 -6.64 19.34 1.50
C GLY A 22 -7.44 19.48 2.81
N GLY A 23 -6.83 20.06 3.86
CA GLY A 23 -7.44 20.18 5.19
C GLY A 23 -7.48 18.88 6.00
N LYS A 24 -6.73 17.86 5.59
CA LYS A 24 -6.54 16.61 6.32
C LYS A 24 -5.07 16.40 6.65
N THR A 25 -4.79 15.89 7.84
CA THR A 25 -3.44 15.53 8.28
C THR A 25 -3.17 14.05 7.98
N TYR A 26 -2.16 13.78 7.17
CA TYR A 26 -1.67 12.44 6.84
C TYR A 26 -0.41 12.13 7.64
N TYR A 27 -0.28 10.88 8.09
CA TYR A 27 0.83 10.40 8.93
C TYR A 27 1.60 9.32 8.18
N PHE A 28 2.92 9.30 8.36
CA PHE A 28 3.82 8.41 7.64
C PHE A 28 4.72 7.64 8.61
N CYS A 29 5.09 6.42 8.21
CA CYS A 29 5.96 5.56 9.03
C CYS A 29 7.42 5.96 8.95
N SER A 30 7.79 6.74 7.93
CA SER A 30 9.16 7.07 7.60
C SER A 30 9.23 8.33 6.72
N PRO A 31 10.37 9.04 6.71
CA PRO A 31 10.59 10.20 5.83
C PRO A 31 10.54 9.82 4.35
N HIS A 32 10.84 8.57 4.00
CA HIS A 32 10.73 8.08 2.64
C HIS A 32 9.27 8.10 2.14
N CYS A 33 8.33 7.55 2.93
CA CYS A 33 6.90 7.55 2.61
C CYS A 33 6.37 8.98 2.52
N LYS A 34 6.78 9.85 3.46
CA LYS A 34 6.44 11.28 3.42
C LYS A 34 6.88 11.92 2.09
N ALA A 35 8.13 11.73 1.67
CA ALA A 35 8.66 12.31 0.44
C ALA A 35 7.94 11.78 -0.81
N GLN A 36 7.58 10.49 -0.84
CA GLN A 36 6.79 9.91 -1.93
C GLN A 36 5.41 10.56 -2.02
N PHE A 37 4.75 10.75 -0.87
CA PHE A 37 3.47 11.43 -0.80
C PHE A 37 3.56 12.88 -1.24
N GLU A 38 4.56 13.65 -0.76
CA GLU A 38 4.78 15.03 -1.16
C GLU A 38 5.06 15.17 -2.67
N ALA A 39 5.73 14.18 -3.27
CA ALA A 39 6.00 14.18 -4.71
C ALA A 39 4.73 14.00 -5.56
N ASN A 40 3.76 13.18 -5.10
CA ASN A 40 2.53 12.88 -5.86
C ASN A 40 1.32 12.63 -4.93
N PRO A 41 0.85 13.63 -4.16
CA PRO A 41 -0.16 13.41 -3.12
C PRO A 41 -1.51 12.96 -3.72
N GLU A 42 -1.87 13.48 -4.89
CA GLU A 42 -3.09 13.12 -5.60
C GLU A 42 -3.18 11.63 -5.90
N LYS A 43 -2.06 10.92 -6.14
CA LYS A 43 -2.08 9.48 -6.41
C LYS A 43 -2.43 8.64 -5.19
N PHE A 44 -2.09 9.13 -4.00
CA PHE A 44 -2.34 8.44 -2.73
C PHE A 44 -3.70 8.83 -2.15
N ILE A 45 -4.18 10.04 -2.44
CA ILE A 45 -5.45 10.57 -1.91
C ILE A 45 -6.62 10.26 -2.85
N SER A 46 -6.38 10.17 -4.17
CA SER A 46 -7.38 9.77 -5.17
C SER A 46 -7.70 8.26 -5.15
N GLY A 47 -7.09 7.50 -4.24
CA GLY A 47 -7.34 6.08 -4.04
C GLY A 47 -8.54 5.81 -3.14
N GLU A 48 -9.74 6.18 -3.56
CA GLU A 48 -10.93 5.49 -3.07
C GLU A 48 -10.85 4.02 -3.48
N MET A 49 -10.41 3.14 -2.58
CA MET A 49 -10.71 1.71 -2.67
C MET A 49 -9.97 0.95 -3.80
N HIS A 50 -8.74 0.49 -3.54
CA HIS A 50 -8.43 -0.88 -3.98
C HIS A 50 -8.76 -1.84 -2.83
N SER A 51 -10.07 -1.97 -2.58
CA SER A 51 -10.66 -3.24 -2.15
C SER A 51 -10.41 -4.23 -3.28
N HIS A 52 -9.21 -4.77 -3.29
CA HIS A 52 -8.93 -6.04 -3.93
C HIS A 52 -8.10 -6.83 -2.94
N VAL A 53 -8.78 -7.22 -1.86
CA VAL A 53 -8.60 -8.60 -1.41
C VAL A 53 -9.08 -9.48 -2.56
N HIS A 54 -8.16 -9.88 -3.43
CA HIS A 54 -8.30 -11.12 -4.18
C HIS A 54 -6.88 -11.58 -4.55
N GLU A 55 -6.36 -12.47 -3.73
CA GLU A 55 -6.31 -13.90 -4.07
C GLU A 55 -5.09 -14.19 -4.94
N HIS A 56 -3.98 -14.54 -4.28
CA HIS A 56 -2.95 -15.37 -4.90
C HIS A 56 -3.55 -16.76 -5.20
N LYS A 57 -4.44 -16.86 -6.20
CA LYS A 57 -4.79 -18.13 -6.84
C LYS A 57 -3.82 -18.33 -7.97
N MET A 58 -2.70 -18.99 -7.70
CA MET A 58 -1.76 -19.46 -8.72
C MET A 58 -0.98 -20.64 -8.10
N HIS A 59 -0.89 -21.87 -8.60
CA HIS A 59 -1.49 -22.60 -9.71
C HIS A 59 -1.18 -24.08 -9.43
N GLY A 60 -2.16 -24.98 -9.64
CA GLY A 60 -1.92 -26.42 -9.56
C GLY A 60 -0.97 -26.90 -10.67
N HIS A 61 0.25 -27.29 -10.31
CA HIS A 61 1.17 -28.00 -11.20
C HIS A 61 1.60 -29.31 -10.54
N LYS A 62 0.89 -30.39 -10.90
CA LYS A 62 1.45 -31.74 -10.87
C LYS A 62 0.83 -32.60 -11.97
N LYS A 63 1.15 -32.26 -13.23
CA LYS A 63 1.04 -33.24 -14.32
C LYS A 63 2.22 -34.21 -14.14
N HIS A 64 1.92 -35.35 -13.53
CA HIS A 64 2.76 -36.54 -13.47
C HIS A 64 3.22 -36.90 -14.90
N HIS A 65 4.54 -37.02 -15.08
CA HIS A 65 5.18 -37.41 -16.35
C HIS A 65 4.65 -38.77 -16.82
N GLY A 66 3.84 -38.75 -17.88
CA GLY A 66 3.53 -39.93 -18.68
C GLY A 66 4.53 -40.02 -19.84
N CYS A 67 5.15 -41.20 -19.99
CA CYS A 67 6.01 -41.60 -21.10
C CYS A 67 5.37 -41.36 -22.49
N CYS A 68 6.21 -41.16 -23.53
CA CYS A 68 6.11 -41.74 -24.88
C CYS A 68 7.01 -40.99 -25.91
N HIS A 69 8.19 -41.56 -26.24
CA HIS A 69 8.73 -41.92 -27.56
C HIS A 69 10.25 -42.02 -27.49
#